data_AF-A0A0M3K5B8-F1
#
_entry.id   AF-A0A0M3K5B8-F1
#
_cell.length_a   1.000
_cell.length_b   1.000
_cell.length_c   1.000
_cell.angle_alpha   90.00
_cell.angle_beta   90.00
_cell.angle_gamma   90.00
#
_symmetry.space_group_name_H-M   'P 1'
#
loop_
_entity.id
_entity.type
_entity.pdbx_description
1 polymer ?
#
loop_
_entity_poly.entity_id
_entity_poly.type
_entity_poly.pdbx_seq_one_letter_code
_entity_poly.pdbx_strand_id
1 'polypeptide(L)'
;MNPPTFRSYQPIANDLGAAKSDVDLFVVEKEIGEQLADTEDTSVVEQVDISRLAPRKVDWDLKRDVAERMDKLERRTQRAIAELIRQRLVAGETELVSAVNSGAYSAIQHDD
;
A
#
# COMPACT_ATOMS: atom_id res chain seq x y z
N MET A 1 66.84 -0.36 -15.93
CA MET A 1 66.64 1.11 -15.89
C MET A 1 67.22 1.61 -14.58
N ASN A 2 68.11 2.61 -14.60
CA ASN A 2 68.65 3.18 -13.37
C ASN A 2 67.59 4.12 -12.74
N PRO A 3 67.42 4.10 -11.41
CA PRO A 3 66.45 4.97 -10.74
C PRO A 3 66.86 6.45 -10.85
N PRO A 4 65.89 7.38 -10.91
CA PRO A 4 66.17 8.81 -11.01
C PRO A 4 66.88 9.33 -9.75
N THR A 5 68.02 10.01 -9.93
CA THR A 5 68.80 10.60 -8.84
C THR A 5 68.43 12.07 -8.62
N PHE A 6 67.89 12.40 -7.44
CA PHE A 6 67.59 13.78 -7.05
C PHE A 6 68.83 14.42 -6.41
N ARG A 7 69.25 15.59 -6.92
CA ARG A 7 70.49 16.27 -6.49
C ARG A 7 70.39 17.00 -5.15
N SER A 8 69.18 17.28 -4.67
CA SER A 8 68.91 18.17 -3.53
C SER A 8 68.08 17.54 -2.40
N TYR A 9 67.74 16.26 -2.51
CA TYR A 9 66.97 15.54 -1.50
C TYR A 9 67.71 14.27 -1.09
N GLN A 10 67.98 14.12 0.21
CA GLN A 10 68.43 12.86 0.80
C GLN A 10 67.21 12.15 1.38
N PRO A 11 66.83 10.98 0.86
CA PRO A 11 65.72 10.20 1.42
C PRO A 11 66.02 9.90 2.89
N ILE A 12 65.05 10.20 3.76
CA ILE A 12 65.15 9.99 5.22
C ILE A 12 65.23 8.48 5.55
N ALA A 13 64.78 7.64 4.63
CA ALA A 13 64.76 6.19 4.72
C ALA A 13 65.32 5.61 3.40
N ASN A 14 66.44 4.88 3.47
CA ASN A 14 67.09 4.25 2.30
C ASN A 14 66.40 2.93 1.89
N ASP A 15 65.37 2.56 2.63
CA ASP A 15 64.57 1.35 2.61
C ASP A 15 63.14 1.66 2.15
N LEU A 16 63.00 2.54 1.14
CA LEU A 16 61.77 2.60 0.35
C LEU A 16 61.54 1.19 -0.21
N GLY A 17 60.63 0.45 0.43
CA GLY A 17 60.31 -0.93 0.09
C GLY A 17 59.96 -1.02 -1.39
N ALA A 18 60.37 -2.12 -2.03
CA ALA A 18 60.04 -2.38 -3.43
C ALA A 18 58.54 -2.18 -3.67
N ALA A 19 58.20 -1.57 -4.81
CA ALA A 19 56.82 -1.34 -5.20
C ALA A 19 56.03 -2.65 -5.09
N LYS A 20 55.04 -2.70 -4.18
CA LYS A 20 54.15 -3.84 -4.04
C LYS A 20 53.16 -3.81 -5.20
N SER A 21 53.42 -4.62 -6.23
CA SER A 21 52.55 -4.77 -7.40
C SER A 21 51.36 -5.70 -7.15
N ASP A 22 51.27 -6.28 -5.95
CA ASP A 22 50.26 -7.29 -5.58
C ASP A 22 49.03 -6.71 -4.87
N VAL A 23 48.92 -5.37 -4.83
CA VAL A 23 47.72 -4.72 -4.28
C VAL A 23 46.70 -4.60 -5.41
N ASP A 24 45.59 -5.31 -5.26
CA ASP A 24 44.45 -5.13 -6.16
C ASP A 24 43.90 -3.72 -5.98
N LEU A 25 44.00 -2.92 -7.05
CA LEU A 25 43.52 -1.54 -7.07
C LEU A 25 42.02 -1.46 -7.36
N PHE A 26 41.40 -2.58 -7.77
CA PHE A 26 40.00 -2.64 -8.21
C PHE A 26 39.04 -3.19 -7.16
N VAL A 27 39.48 -3.27 -5.90
CA VAL A 27 38.67 -3.75 -4.76
C VAL A 27 37.38 -2.94 -4.63
N VAL A 28 37.46 -1.63 -4.87
CA VAL A 28 36.32 -0.72 -4.75
C VAL A 28 35.32 -0.95 -5.89
N GLU A 29 35.77 -1.11 -7.14
CA GLU A 29 34.86 -1.44 -8.25
C GLU A 29 34.18 -2.80 -8.04
N LYS A 30 34.87 -3.78 -7.46
CA LYS A 30 34.29 -5.09 -7.14
C LYS A 30 33.21 -4.99 -6.08
N GLU A 31 33.47 -4.26 -4.99
CA GLU A 31 32.50 -4.05 -3.91
C GLU A 31 31.26 -3.28 -4.39
N ILE A 32 31.46 -2.27 -5.25
CA ILE A 32 30.36 -1.54 -5.89
C ILE A 32 29.53 -2.47 -6.78
N GLY A 33 30.18 -3.33 -7.57
CA GLY A 33 29.50 -4.31 -8.43
C GLY A 33 28.66 -5.33 -7.65
N GLU A 34 29.18 -5.82 -6.52
CA GLU A 34 28.44 -6.73 -5.63
C GLU A 34 27.21 -6.04 -5.03
N GLN A 35 27.33 -4.80 -4.53
CA GLN A 35 26.20 -4.04 -3.97
C GLN A 35 25.13 -3.69 -5.01
N LEU A 36 25.51 -3.42 -6.25
CA LEU A 36 24.59 -3.20 -7.36
C LEU A 36 23.82 -4.47 -7.72
N ALA A 37 24.50 -5.63 -7.76
CA ALA A 37 23.87 -6.93 -8.02
C ALA A 37 22.86 -7.30 -6.92
N ASP A 38 23.20 -7.06 -5.65
CA ASP A 38 22.28 -7.28 -4.51
C ASP A 38 21.06 -6.34 -4.55
N THR A 39 21.17 -5.19 -5.21
CA THR A 39 20.06 -4.23 -5.36
C THR A 39 19.13 -4.59 -6.53
N GLU A 40 19.59 -5.36 -7.52
CA GLU A 40 18.76 -5.84 -8.64
C GLU A 40 17.77 -6.92 -8.22
N ASP A 41 17.99 -7.59 -7.08
CA ASP A 41 17.06 -8.52 -6.43
C ASP A 41 15.84 -7.78 -5.80
N THR A 42 15.05 -7.17 -6.68
CA THR A 42 13.80 -6.45 -6.37
C THR A 42 12.60 -7.37 -6.11
N SER A 43 12.81 -8.69 -6.17
CA SER A 43 11.76 -9.71 -6.07
C SER A 43 10.99 -9.72 -4.73
N VAL A 44 11.57 -9.16 -3.66
CA VAL A 44 10.93 -9.07 -2.34
C VAL A 44 10.02 -7.84 -2.22
N VAL A 45 10.24 -6.80 -3.03
CA VAL A 45 9.48 -5.52 -2.93
C VAL A 45 8.12 -5.61 -3.62
N GLU A 46 7.96 -6.51 -4.59
CA GLU A 46 6.73 -6.65 -5.37
C GLU A 46 5.59 -7.37 -4.61
N GLN A 47 5.88 -8.03 -3.49
CA GLN A 47 4.86 -8.68 -2.65
C GLN A 47 4.24 -7.77 -1.58
N VAL A 48 4.75 -6.55 -1.39
CA VAL A 48 4.19 -5.62 -0.41
C VAL A 48 3.21 -4.67 -1.12
N ASP A 49 1.95 -5.07 -1.14
CA ASP A 49 0.84 -4.27 -1.65
C ASP A 49 0.69 -2.97 -0.82
N ILE A 50 1.23 -1.87 -1.34
CA ILE A 50 1.29 -0.52 -0.72
C ILE A 50 -0.11 0.02 -0.39
N SER A 51 -1.15 -0.52 -1.03
CA SER A 51 -2.55 -0.18 -0.75
C SER A 51 -3.04 -0.64 0.64
N ARG A 52 -2.42 -1.67 1.22
CA ARG A 52 -2.70 -2.15 2.59
C ARG A 52 -1.88 -1.41 3.67
N LEU A 53 -0.78 -0.78 3.28
CA LEU A 53 0.11 -0.03 4.17
C LEU A 53 -0.32 1.43 4.33
N ALA A 54 -1.19 1.93 3.44
CA ALA A 54 -1.70 3.29 3.50
C ALA A 54 -2.50 3.53 4.81
N PRO A 55 -2.31 4.68 5.48
CA PRO A 55 -3.13 5.07 6.61
C PRO A 55 -4.59 5.10 6.20
N ARG A 56 -5.42 4.29 6.86
CA ARG A 56 -6.86 4.30 6.62
C ARG A 56 -7.44 5.66 6.99
N LYS A 57 -8.51 6.05 6.29
CA LYS A 57 -9.27 7.28 6.58
C LYS A 57 -9.68 7.28 8.06
N VAL A 58 -9.55 8.40 8.75
CA VAL A 58 -9.82 8.52 10.20
C VAL A 58 -11.23 8.01 10.57
N ASP A 59 -12.20 8.16 9.66
CA ASP A 59 -13.60 7.74 9.86
C ASP A 59 -13.84 6.23 9.65
N TRP A 60 -12.83 5.47 9.23
CA TRP A 60 -12.90 4.03 8.94
C TRP A 60 -13.48 3.25 10.12
N ASP A 61 -12.99 3.56 11.31
CA ASP A 61 -13.29 2.81 12.53
C ASP A 61 -14.73 3.11 12.96
N LEU A 62 -15.09 4.39 12.90
CA LEU A 62 -16.44 4.85 13.18
C LEU A 62 -17.47 4.20 12.24
N LYS A 63 -17.16 4.12 10.94
CA LYS A 63 -18.05 3.48 9.96
C LYS A 63 -18.23 2.00 10.24
N ARG A 64 -17.14 1.28 10.55
CA ARG A 64 -17.20 -0.15 10.87
C ARG A 64 -18.03 -0.42 12.11
N ASP A 65 -17.81 0.34 13.17
CA ASP A 65 -18.46 0.11 14.46
C ASP A 65 -19.95 0.53 14.45
N VAL A 66 -20.32 1.50 13.60
CA VAL A 66 -21.70 1.93 13.41
C VAL A 66 -22.46 1.03 12.42
N ALA A 67 -21.79 0.40 11.45
CA ALA A 67 -22.42 -0.42 10.40
C ALA A 67 -23.31 -1.53 10.98
N GLU A 68 -22.82 -2.32 11.93
CA GLU A 68 -23.61 -3.43 12.50
C GLU A 68 -24.89 -2.94 13.20
N ARG A 69 -24.83 -1.75 13.82
CA ARG A 69 -25.99 -1.14 14.49
C ARG A 69 -26.98 -0.60 13.46
N MET A 70 -26.49 -0.02 12.37
CA MET A 70 -27.31 0.47 11.27
C MET A 70 -28.03 -0.68 10.56
N ASP A 71 -27.35 -1.78 10.25
CA ASP A 71 -27.97 -2.96 9.64
C ASP A 71 -29.12 -3.52 10.49
N LYS A 72 -28.91 -3.62 11.81
CA LYS A 72 -29.95 -4.07 12.74
C LYS A 72 -31.13 -3.11 12.78
N LEU A 73 -30.86 -1.81 12.75
CA LEU A 73 -31.90 -0.78 12.76
C LEU A 73 -32.68 -0.78 11.44
N GLU A 74 -32.01 -0.83 10.30
CA GLU A 74 -32.62 -0.87 8.97
C GLU A 74 -33.55 -2.08 8.82
N ARG A 75 -33.11 -3.27 9.26
CA ARG A 75 -33.97 -4.47 9.28
C ARG A 75 -35.20 -4.33 10.18
N ARG A 76 -35.15 -3.51 11.23
CA ARG A 76 -36.33 -3.23 12.08
C ARG A 76 -37.22 -2.18 11.42
N THR A 77 -36.64 -1.16 10.81
CA THR A 77 -37.35 -0.12 10.07
C THR A 77 -38.11 -0.71 8.89
N GLN A 78 -37.48 -1.57 8.08
CA GLN A 78 -38.13 -2.26 6.97
C GLN A 78 -39.30 -3.14 7.44
N ARG A 79 -39.14 -3.85 8.57
CA ARG A 79 -40.25 -4.63 9.18
C ARG A 79 -41.40 -3.73 9.64
N ALA A 80 -41.09 -2.61 10.30
CA ALA A 80 -42.11 -1.65 10.73
C ALA A 80 -42.83 -1.02 9.54
N ILE A 81 -42.10 -0.68 8.47
CA ILE A 81 -42.67 -0.18 7.21
C ILE A 81 -43.60 -1.24 6.60
N ALA A 82 -43.16 -2.49 6.50
CA ALA A 82 -43.98 -3.58 5.96
C ALA A 82 -45.27 -3.80 6.77
N GLU A 83 -45.17 -3.74 8.10
CA GLU A 83 -46.33 -3.86 8.98
C GLU A 83 -47.30 -2.68 8.84
N LEU A 84 -46.79 -1.45 8.75
CA LEU A 84 -47.61 -0.26 8.49
C LEU A 84 -48.32 -0.34 7.14
N ILE A 85 -47.63 -0.80 6.09
CA ILE A 85 -48.24 -1.02 4.77
C ILE A 85 -49.35 -2.07 4.90
N ARG A 86 -49.09 -3.20 5.56
CA ARG A 86 -50.09 -4.26 5.77
C ARG A 86 -51.35 -3.73 6.46
N GLN A 87 -51.19 -2.94 7.52
CA GLN A 87 -52.32 -2.34 8.24
C GLN A 87 -53.13 -1.38 7.35
N ARG A 88 -52.44 -0.54 6.56
CA ARG A 88 -53.11 0.40 5.64
C ARG A 88 -53.84 -0.30 4.50
N LEU A 89 -53.29 -1.40 3.98
CA LEU A 89 -53.97 -2.23 2.99
C LEU A 89 -55.26 -2.86 3.54
N VAL A 90 -55.22 -3.35 4.79
CA VAL A 90 -56.42 -3.87 5.47
C VAL A 90 -57.45 -2.75 5.71
N ALA A 91 -57.00 -1.51 5.95
CA ALA A 91 -57.86 -0.34 6.07
C ALA A 91 -58.46 0.15 4.73
N GLY A 92 -58.09 -0.47 3.60
CA GLY A 92 -58.70 -0.21 2.28
C GLY A 92 -57.99 0.85 1.43
N GLU A 93 -56.79 1.31 1.81
CA GLU A 93 -56.00 2.24 0.99
C GLU A 93 -55.36 1.52 -0.21
N THR A 94 -56.07 1.49 -1.33
CA THR A 94 -55.63 0.84 -2.59
C THR A 94 -54.55 1.60 -3.35
N GLU A 95 -54.45 2.93 -3.18
CA GLU A 95 -53.44 3.78 -3.83
C GLU A 95 -52.00 3.41 -3.42
N LEU A 96 -51.81 2.88 -2.21
CA LEU A 96 -50.50 2.51 -1.67
C LEU A 96 -49.88 1.31 -2.38
N VAL A 97 -50.69 0.36 -2.87
CA VAL A 97 -50.18 -0.80 -3.63
C VAL A 97 -49.47 -0.34 -4.90
N SER A 98 -50.07 0.65 -5.59
CA SER A 98 -49.52 1.22 -6.82
C SER A 98 -48.20 1.95 -6.56
N ALA A 99 -48.17 2.79 -5.50
CA ALA A 99 -46.97 3.54 -5.12
C ALA A 99 -45.81 2.63 -4.68
N VAL A 100 -46.07 1.61 -3.86
CA VAL A 100 -45.04 0.65 -3.41
C VAL A 100 -44.46 -0.12 -4.59
N ASN A 101 -45.30 -0.58 -5.52
CA ASN A 101 -44.82 -1.25 -6.74
C ASN A 101 -43.93 -0.32 -7.57
N SER A 102 -44.29 0.97 -7.74
CA SER A 102 -43.48 1.92 -8.49
C SER A 102 -42.12 2.25 -7.83
N GLY A 103 -42.08 2.34 -6.48
CA GLY A 103 -40.85 2.60 -5.74
C GLY A 103 -39.90 1.40 -5.70
N ALA A 104 -40.41 0.18 -5.62
CA ALA A 104 -39.59 -1.04 -5.65
C ALA A 104 -38.76 -1.18 -6.93
N TYR A 105 -39.26 -0.70 -8.08
CA TYR A 105 -38.49 -0.68 -9.33
C TYR A 105 -37.32 0.31 -9.31
N SER A 106 -37.42 1.43 -8.58
CA SER A 106 -36.34 2.44 -8.49
C SER A 106 -35.17 2.02 -7.61
N ALA A 107 -35.41 1.23 -6.55
CA ALA A 107 -34.36 0.75 -5.67
C ALA A 107 -33.45 -0.32 -6.34
N ILE A 108 -33.98 -1.05 -7.33
CA ILE A 108 -33.24 -2.06 -8.10
C ILE A 108 -32.30 -1.41 -9.14
N GLN A 109 -32.55 -0.15 -9.54
CA GLN A 109 -31.74 0.56 -10.55
C GLN A 109 -30.53 1.31 -9.98
N HIS A 110 -30.35 1.39 -8.66
CA HIS A 110 -29.32 2.24 -8.04
C HIS A 110 -28.02 1.48 -7.67
N ASP A 111 -27.85 0.24 -8.16
CA ASP A 111 -26.70 -0.64 -7.90
C ASP A 111 -25.69 -0.71 -9.09
N ASP A 112 -25.69 0.27 -10.00
CA ASP A 112 -24.65 0.48 -11.04
C ASP A 112 -23.73 1.67 -10.71
#